data_AF-X1HNV7-F1
#
_entry.id   AF-X1HNV7-F1
#
_cell.length_a   1.000
_cell.length_b   1.000
_cell.length_c   1.000
_cell.angle_alpha   90.00
_cell.angle_beta   90.00
_cell.angle_gamma   90.00
#
_symmetry.space_group_name_H-M   'P 1'
#
loop_
_entity.id
_entity.type
_entity.pdbx_description
1 polymer ?
#
loop_
_entity_poly.entity_id
_entity_poly.type
_entity_poly.pdbx_seq_one_letter_code
_entity_poly.pdbx_strand_id
1 'polypeptide(L)'
;MGRGRRSGIGIGAFQHGGFIVDGGSIEDSHGEETVPPVIFRHPFPADWLFVVATPQVEAGLSDEAELTAFHELPSPPPEVVDRICRILVMKMLPSLIERKIKPFGEAMTRIEQLVGDIFSDVQGGHYASIASERLVAYMLEQGAYGAGQSSWGPTVYGLVRGEEQAQSLAEAVRSFVEGKWK
;
A
#
# COMPACT_ATOMS: atom_id res chain seq x y z
N MET A 1 1.18 -10.14 -23.05
CA MET A 1 0.78 -9.08 -22.10
C MET A 1 -0.08 -9.71 -21.02
N GLY A 2 0.51 -10.11 -19.88
CA GLY A 2 -0.17 -10.85 -18.80
C GLY A 2 -0.49 -10.00 -17.56
N ARG A 3 -0.61 -8.68 -17.69
CA ARG A 3 -0.90 -7.76 -16.57
C ARG A 3 -2.42 -7.59 -16.44
N GLY A 4 -2.99 -8.03 -15.32
CA GLY A 4 -4.45 -8.06 -15.07
C GLY A 4 -4.99 -9.42 -14.58
N ARG A 5 -4.12 -10.44 -14.49
CA ARG A 5 -4.49 -11.85 -14.20
C ARG A 5 -4.83 -12.17 -12.75
N ARG A 6 -4.43 -11.31 -11.80
CA ARG A 6 -4.56 -11.55 -10.35
C ARG A 6 -5.29 -10.44 -9.61
N SER A 7 -5.36 -9.25 -10.21
CA SER A 7 -5.99 -8.09 -9.61
C SER A 7 -6.64 -7.25 -10.71
N GLY A 8 -7.90 -6.89 -10.48
CA GLY A 8 -8.65 -5.97 -11.32
C GLY A 8 -8.26 -4.51 -11.09
N ILE A 9 -7.45 -4.22 -10.05
CA ILE A 9 -7.07 -2.85 -9.67
C ILE A 9 -6.39 -2.09 -10.81
N GLY A 10 -5.45 -2.71 -11.53
CA GLY A 10 -4.74 -2.03 -12.63
C GLY A 10 -5.66 -1.62 -13.79
N ILE A 11 -6.62 -2.49 -14.13
CA ILE A 11 -7.61 -2.24 -15.19
C ILE A 11 -8.62 -1.18 -14.73
N GLY A 12 -9.15 -1.33 -13.50
CA GLY A 12 -10.07 -0.38 -12.91
C GLY A 12 -9.44 1.02 -12.75
N ALA A 13 -8.20 1.09 -12.27
CA ALA A 13 -7.49 2.36 -12.08
C ALA A 13 -7.27 3.08 -13.42
N PHE A 14 -6.86 2.36 -14.46
CA PHE A 14 -6.64 2.92 -15.80
C PHE A 14 -7.91 3.52 -16.41
N GLN A 15 -9.05 2.85 -16.28
CA GLN A 15 -10.30 3.32 -16.90
C GLN A 15 -10.94 4.49 -16.14
N HIS A 16 -10.72 4.57 -14.84
CA HIS A 16 -11.67 5.25 -13.96
C HIS A 16 -11.05 6.04 -12.79
N GLY A 17 -9.80 5.75 -12.41
CA GLY A 17 -9.14 6.35 -11.25
C GLY A 17 -9.90 6.18 -9.92
N GLY A 18 -9.39 6.84 -8.88
CA GLY A 18 -9.96 6.84 -7.54
C GLY A 18 -9.46 5.69 -6.65
N PHE A 19 -10.19 5.43 -5.56
CA PHE A 19 -9.95 4.29 -4.67
C PHE A 19 -10.77 3.09 -5.13
N ILE A 20 -10.13 1.93 -5.22
CA ILE A 20 -10.72 0.72 -5.81
C ILE A 20 -10.45 -0.46 -4.90
N VAL A 21 -11.45 -1.32 -4.72
CA VAL A 21 -11.31 -2.64 -4.10
C VAL A 21 -11.84 -3.67 -5.10
N ASP A 22 -11.02 -4.67 -5.45
CA ASP A 22 -11.47 -5.86 -6.17
C ASP A 22 -11.85 -6.97 -5.19
N GLY A 23 -12.76 -7.86 -5.63
CA GLY A 23 -13.27 -8.96 -4.81
C GLY A 23 -12.38 -10.19 -4.78
N GLY A 24 -11.17 -10.13 -5.35
CA GLY A 24 -10.35 -11.30 -5.60
C GLY A 24 -11.02 -12.32 -6.52
N SER A 25 -10.53 -13.56 -6.47
CA SER A 25 -11.07 -14.70 -7.20
C SER A 25 -11.56 -15.76 -6.22
N ILE A 26 -12.75 -16.31 -6.46
CA ILE A 26 -13.26 -17.51 -5.79
C ILE A 26 -12.83 -18.68 -6.69
N GLU A 27 -12.13 -19.70 -6.17
CA GLU A 27 -11.41 -20.73 -6.95
C GLU A 27 -12.19 -21.40 -8.12
N ASP A 28 -11.40 -21.87 -9.11
CA ASP A 28 -11.74 -22.69 -10.29
C ASP A 28 -12.76 -22.16 -11.31
N SER A 29 -12.49 -20.99 -11.90
CA SER A 29 -12.93 -20.78 -13.29
C SER A 29 -12.09 -21.68 -14.21
N HIS A 30 -12.50 -22.93 -14.37
CA HIS A 30 -11.95 -23.95 -15.26
C HIS A 30 -11.52 -23.40 -16.64
N GLY A 31 -10.32 -22.84 -16.73
CA GLY A 31 -9.74 -22.31 -17.98
C GLY A 31 -10.24 -20.94 -18.44
N GLU A 32 -11.13 -20.24 -17.72
CA GLU A 32 -11.50 -18.86 -18.06
C GLU A 32 -10.82 -17.87 -17.11
N GLU A 33 -9.72 -17.27 -17.59
CA GLU A 33 -9.00 -16.17 -16.93
C GLU A 33 -9.90 -14.93 -16.82
N THR A 34 -10.75 -14.84 -15.79
CA THR A 34 -11.62 -13.68 -15.58
C THR A 34 -10.98 -12.67 -14.62
N VAL A 35 -10.96 -11.39 -15.02
CA VAL A 35 -10.50 -10.28 -14.19
C VAL A 35 -11.37 -10.18 -12.92
N PRO A 36 -10.77 -10.10 -11.71
CA PRO A 36 -11.52 -9.94 -10.46
C PRO A 36 -12.50 -8.77 -10.53
N PRO A 37 -13.76 -8.94 -10.07
CA PRO A 37 -14.75 -7.88 -10.13
C PRO A 37 -14.37 -6.74 -9.18
N VAL A 38 -14.55 -5.50 -9.62
CA VAL A 38 -14.46 -4.33 -8.74
C VAL A 38 -15.71 -4.28 -7.87
N ILE A 39 -15.54 -4.50 -6.56
CA ILE A 39 -16.64 -4.52 -5.57
C ILE A 39 -16.87 -3.17 -4.91
N PHE A 40 -15.88 -2.28 -4.99
CA PHE A 40 -15.99 -0.91 -4.49
C PHE A 40 -15.16 0.04 -5.34
N ARG A 41 -15.74 1.20 -5.66
CA ARG A 41 -15.02 2.33 -6.25
C ARG A 41 -15.54 3.62 -5.66
N HIS A 42 -14.64 4.53 -5.33
CA HIS A 42 -15.00 5.86 -4.88
C HIS A 42 -13.96 6.90 -5.38
N PRO A 43 -14.38 8.10 -5.79
CA PRO A 43 -13.43 9.18 -6.07
C PRO A 43 -12.52 9.43 -4.87
N PHE A 44 -11.22 9.53 -5.11
CA PHE A 44 -10.29 9.88 -4.03
C PHE A 44 -10.37 11.40 -3.76
N PRO A 45 -10.45 11.86 -2.50
CA PRO A 45 -10.52 13.28 -2.19
C PRO A 45 -9.32 14.04 -2.76
N ALA A 46 -9.58 15.09 -3.56
CA ALA A 46 -8.52 15.85 -4.22
C ALA A 46 -7.59 16.60 -3.24
N ASP A 47 -8.06 16.87 -2.02
CA ASP A 47 -7.28 17.49 -0.95
C ASP A 47 -6.41 16.48 -0.17
N TRP A 48 -6.52 15.18 -0.47
CA TRP A 48 -5.70 14.14 0.15
C TRP A 48 -4.53 13.84 -0.78
N LEU A 49 -3.34 14.22 -0.35
CA LEU A 49 -2.13 14.11 -1.16
C LEU A 49 -1.20 13.07 -0.57
N PHE A 50 -0.40 12.45 -1.44
CA PHE A 50 0.67 11.55 -1.03
C PHE A 50 2.01 12.19 -1.29
N VAL A 51 2.85 12.25 -0.26
CA VAL A 51 4.28 12.53 -0.40
C VAL A 51 4.98 11.21 -0.61
N VAL A 52 5.71 11.08 -1.72
CA VAL A 52 6.36 9.83 -2.13
C VAL A 52 7.88 9.99 -2.04
N ALA A 53 8.56 8.99 -1.48
CA ALA A 53 10.01 8.95 -1.41
C ALA A 53 10.51 7.57 -1.87
N THR A 54 11.52 7.56 -2.74
CA THR A 54 12.17 6.33 -3.20
C THR A 54 13.62 6.35 -2.75
N PRO A 55 13.99 5.61 -1.68
CA PRO A 55 15.37 5.53 -1.25
C PRO A 55 16.21 4.81 -2.30
N GLN A 56 17.47 5.23 -2.44
CA GLN A 56 18.44 4.61 -3.34
C GLN A 56 19.03 3.34 -2.70
N VAL A 57 18.17 2.35 -2.49
CA VAL A 57 18.52 1.00 -2.02
C VAL A 57 18.21 -0.01 -3.12
N GLU A 58 18.64 -1.26 -2.96
CA GLU A 58 18.24 -2.32 -3.88
C GLU A 58 16.72 -2.38 -3.98
N ALA A 59 16.22 -2.48 -5.21
CA ALA A 59 14.80 -2.61 -5.45
C ALA A 59 14.28 -3.93 -4.86
N GLY A 60 13.03 -3.95 -4.43
CA GLY A 60 12.37 -5.17 -4.01
C GLY A 60 12.24 -6.20 -5.13
N LEU A 61 11.60 -7.32 -4.83
CA LEU A 61 11.34 -8.38 -5.80
C LEU A 61 10.59 -7.83 -7.02
N SER A 62 11.02 -8.26 -8.21
CA SER A 62 10.39 -7.92 -9.48
C SER A 62 10.35 -9.12 -10.42
N ASP A 63 9.41 -9.08 -11.35
CA ASP A 63 9.25 -10.05 -12.44
C ASP A 63 9.23 -11.51 -11.97
N GLU A 64 10.18 -12.35 -12.39
CA GLU A 64 10.19 -13.78 -12.05
C GLU A 64 10.43 -14.05 -10.56
N ALA A 65 11.23 -13.21 -9.89
CA ALA A 65 11.48 -13.36 -8.46
C ALA A 65 10.22 -13.07 -7.63
N GLU A 66 9.41 -12.10 -8.08
CA GLU A 66 8.09 -11.83 -7.50
C GLU A 66 7.12 -12.99 -7.73
N LEU A 67 7.10 -13.58 -8.93
CA LEU A 67 6.26 -14.75 -9.23
C LEU A 67 6.63 -15.95 -8.35
N THR A 68 7.92 -16.27 -8.24
CA THR A 68 8.41 -17.37 -7.40
C THR A 68 8.07 -17.14 -5.94
N ALA A 69 8.30 -15.93 -5.42
CA ALA A 69 7.92 -15.58 -4.05
C ALA A 69 6.41 -15.79 -3.79
N PHE A 70 5.54 -15.35 -4.70
CA PHE A 70 4.09 -15.60 -4.56
C PHE A 70 3.71 -17.08 -4.57
N HIS A 71 4.45 -17.93 -5.28
CA HIS A 71 4.21 -19.38 -5.30
C HIS A 71 4.75 -20.10 -4.06
N GLU A 72 5.82 -19.59 -3.46
CA GLU A 72 6.48 -20.20 -2.31
C GLU A 72 5.94 -19.68 -0.97
N LEU A 73 5.24 -18.54 -0.97
CA LEU A 73 4.65 -17.99 0.23
C LEU A 73 3.58 -18.92 0.81
N PRO A 74 3.63 -19.20 2.12
CA PRO A 74 2.55 -19.92 2.77
C PRO A 74 1.25 -19.12 2.69
N SER A 75 0.13 -19.82 2.72
CA SER A 75 -1.17 -19.15 2.87
C SER A 75 -1.14 -18.28 4.13
N PRO A 76 -1.57 -17.00 4.03
CA PRO A 76 -1.56 -16.11 5.19
C PRO A 76 -2.44 -16.68 6.30
N PRO A 77 -2.10 -16.45 7.57
CA PRO A 77 -2.93 -16.89 8.69
C PRO A 77 -4.34 -16.29 8.57
N PRO A 78 -5.42 -17.09 8.67
CA PRO A 78 -6.79 -16.62 8.48
C PRO A 78 -7.15 -15.41 9.36
N GLU A 79 -6.64 -15.37 10.58
CA GLU A 79 -6.86 -14.27 11.52
C GLU A 79 -6.29 -12.93 11.05
N VAL A 80 -5.21 -12.95 10.26
CA VAL A 80 -4.62 -11.75 9.67
C VAL A 80 -5.50 -11.26 8.52
N VAL A 81 -5.96 -12.18 7.67
CA VAL A 81 -6.88 -11.89 6.56
C VAL A 81 -8.19 -11.31 7.09
N ASP A 82 -8.82 -11.95 8.07
CA ASP A 82 -10.04 -11.47 8.74
C ASP A 82 -9.87 -10.06 9.29
N ARG A 83 -8.70 -9.78 9.88
CA ARG A 83 -8.38 -8.47 10.43
C ARG A 83 -8.21 -7.42 9.34
N ILE A 84 -7.53 -7.74 8.23
CA ILE A 84 -7.40 -6.84 7.08
C ILE A 84 -8.78 -6.53 6.50
N CYS A 85 -9.61 -7.55 6.23
CA CYS A 85 -10.97 -7.40 5.71
C CYS A 85 -11.82 -6.52 6.63
N ARG A 86 -11.76 -6.74 7.95
CA ARG A 86 -12.45 -5.91 8.93
C ARG A 86 -11.97 -4.46 8.92
N ILE A 87 -10.66 -4.21 8.86
CA ILE A 87 -10.13 -2.83 8.83
C ILE A 87 -10.54 -2.13 7.54
N LEU A 88 -10.45 -2.82 6.39
CA LEU A 88 -10.88 -2.29 5.11
C LEU A 88 -12.36 -1.88 5.15
N VAL A 89 -13.24 -2.82 5.45
CA VAL A 89 -14.70 -2.63 5.37
C VAL A 89 -15.24 -1.74 6.49
N MET A 90 -14.75 -1.89 7.72
CA MET A 90 -15.33 -1.23 8.89
C MET A 90 -14.61 0.07 9.29
N LYS A 91 -13.44 0.36 8.74
CA LYS A 91 -12.68 1.58 9.05
C LYS A 91 -12.29 2.36 7.80
N MET A 92 -11.61 1.74 6.84
CA MET A 92 -11.03 2.45 5.70
C MET A 92 -12.11 2.96 4.73
N LEU A 93 -13.03 2.11 4.29
CA LEU A 93 -14.09 2.50 3.35
C LEU A 93 -15.02 3.57 3.93
N PRO A 94 -15.56 3.45 5.17
CA PRO A 94 -16.37 4.50 5.76
C PRO A 94 -15.60 5.80 5.95
N SER A 95 -14.32 5.73 6.35
CA SER A 95 -13.48 6.93 6.51
C SER A 95 -13.26 7.67 5.19
N LEU A 96 -13.12 6.95 4.08
CA LEU A 96 -13.03 7.55 2.75
C LEU A 96 -14.33 8.25 2.37
N ILE A 97 -15.47 7.57 2.51
CA ILE A 97 -16.80 8.08 2.16
C ILE A 97 -17.14 9.32 3.00
N GLU A 98 -16.88 9.27 4.32
CA GLU A 98 -17.12 10.38 5.25
C GLU A 98 -16.02 11.45 5.24
N ARG A 99 -15.00 11.32 4.37
CA ARG A 99 -13.86 12.23 4.25
C ARG A 99 -13.10 12.47 5.56
N LYS A 100 -12.95 11.43 6.37
CA LYS A 100 -12.17 11.42 7.61
C LYS A 100 -10.74 10.92 7.34
N ILE A 101 -9.83 11.84 7.02
CA ILE A 101 -8.44 11.50 6.63
C ILE A 101 -7.65 10.75 7.70
N LYS A 102 -7.79 11.15 8.97
CA LYS A 102 -7.04 10.55 10.07
C LYS A 102 -7.35 9.05 10.24
N PRO A 103 -8.61 8.62 10.45
CA PRO A 103 -8.90 7.20 10.55
C PRO A 103 -8.66 6.44 9.24
N PHE A 104 -8.73 7.09 8.07
CA PHE A 104 -8.33 6.48 6.80
C PHE A 104 -6.82 6.18 6.79
N GLY A 105 -5.96 7.15 7.13
CA GLY A 105 -4.51 6.98 7.17
C GLY A 105 -4.05 5.97 8.21
N GLU A 106 -4.69 5.94 9.39
CA GLU A 106 -4.45 4.92 10.40
C GLU A 106 -4.82 3.51 9.89
N ALA A 107 -5.94 3.39 9.17
CA ALA A 107 -6.36 2.11 8.58
C ALA A 107 -5.38 1.65 7.49
N MET A 108 -4.97 2.55 6.61
CA MET A 108 -3.99 2.33 5.55
C MET A 108 -2.68 1.79 6.13
N THR A 109 -2.08 2.52 7.08
CA THR A 109 -0.83 2.14 7.76
C THR A 109 -0.96 0.77 8.43
N ARG A 110 -2.12 0.50 9.07
CA ARG A 110 -2.31 -0.77 9.76
C ARG A 110 -2.46 -1.95 8.80
N ILE A 111 -3.12 -1.75 7.67
CA ILE A 111 -3.21 -2.78 6.63
C ILE A 111 -1.80 -3.05 6.06
N GLU A 112 -1.05 -2.01 5.74
CA GLU A 112 0.35 -2.12 5.27
C GLU A 112 1.23 -2.93 6.23
N GLN A 113 1.16 -2.68 7.53
CA GLN A 113 1.88 -3.46 8.53
C GLN A 113 1.46 -4.94 8.55
N LEU A 114 0.15 -5.22 8.53
CA LEU A 114 -0.37 -6.61 8.55
C LEU A 114 0.00 -7.37 7.27
N VAL A 115 -0.01 -6.68 6.13
CA VAL A 115 0.48 -7.21 4.85
C VAL A 115 1.98 -7.50 5.00
N GLY A 116 2.77 -6.54 5.45
CA GLY A 116 4.20 -6.71 5.70
C GLY A 116 4.55 -7.89 6.62
N ASP A 117 3.72 -8.16 7.64
CA ASP A 117 3.84 -9.33 8.53
C ASP A 117 3.71 -10.66 7.78
N ILE A 118 2.83 -10.73 6.77
CA ILE A 118 2.65 -11.93 5.94
C ILE A 118 3.88 -12.17 5.06
N PHE A 119 4.48 -11.09 4.56
CA PHE A 119 5.59 -11.14 3.63
C PHE A 119 6.96 -11.09 4.32
N SER A 120 7.01 -10.99 5.66
CA SER A 120 8.24 -10.74 6.41
C SER A 120 9.30 -11.82 6.22
N ASP A 121 8.88 -13.07 6.05
CA ASP A 121 9.77 -14.21 5.84
C ASP A 121 10.51 -14.13 4.49
N VAL A 122 9.95 -13.40 3.51
CA VAL A 122 10.51 -13.21 2.17
C VAL A 122 11.26 -11.88 2.05
N GLN A 123 10.76 -10.81 2.67
CA GLN A 123 11.34 -9.46 2.54
C GLN A 123 12.31 -9.06 3.68
N GLY A 124 12.40 -9.86 4.74
CA GLY A 124 13.34 -9.63 5.86
C GLY A 124 12.86 -8.63 6.92
N GLY A 125 11.57 -8.26 6.94
CA GLY A 125 10.98 -7.32 7.89
C GLY A 125 9.55 -6.90 7.53
N HIS A 126 8.97 -5.91 8.21
CA HIS A 126 7.63 -5.36 7.88
C HIS A 126 7.61 -4.56 6.58
N TYR A 127 8.76 -4.06 6.15
CA TYR A 127 8.97 -3.34 4.89
C TYR A 127 10.15 -3.95 4.15
N ALA A 128 10.37 -3.55 2.90
CA ALA A 128 11.41 -4.10 2.04
C ALA A 128 12.84 -3.82 2.54
N SER A 129 13.02 -2.82 3.40
CA SER A 129 14.33 -2.48 3.96
C SER A 129 14.20 -1.66 5.25
N ILE A 130 15.28 -1.63 6.04
CA ILE A 130 15.43 -0.72 7.18
C ILE A 130 15.30 0.75 6.74
N ALA A 131 15.68 1.07 5.49
CA ALA A 131 15.51 2.41 4.93
C ALA A 131 14.03 2.78 4.82
N SER A 132 13.24 1.89 4.23
CA SER A 132 11.79 2.02 4.07
C SER A 132 11.11 2.15 5.42
N GLU A 133 11.44 1.28 6.37
CA GLU A 133 10.90 1.31 7.73
C GLU A 133 11.18 2.64 8.43
N ARG A 134 12.43 3.12 8.39
CA ARG A 134 12.82 4.41 8.98
C ARG A 134 12.11 5.58 8.31
N LEU A 135 11.95 5.55 6.99
CA LEU A 135 11.23 6.61 6.27
C LEU A 135 9.74 6.62 6.61
N VAL A 136 9.09 5.46 6.67
CA VAL A 136 7.68 5.35 7.07
C VAL A 136 7.48 5.88 8.49
N ALA A 137 8.32 5.45 9.43
CA ALA A 137 8.28 5.93 10.81
C ALA A 137 8.49 7.45 10.88
N TYR A 138 9.49 7.96 10.15
CA TYR A 138 9.77 9.40 10.11
C TYR A 138 8.62 10.20 9.49
N MET A 139 7.97 9.72 8.42
CA MET A 139 6.82 10.39 7.83
C MET A 139 5.65 10.50 8.83
N LEU A 140 5.39 9.47 9.62
CA LEU A 140 4.38 9.49 10.69
C LEU A 140 4.75 10.48 11.80
N GLU A 141 6.02 10.49 12.23
CA GLU A 141 6.53 11.46 13.23
C GLU A 141 6.40 12.92 12.76
N GLN A 142 6.55 13.17 11.46
CA GLN A 142 6.38 14.49 10.84
C GLN A 142 4.92 14.84 10.52
N GLY A 143 3.94 14.04 10.98
CA GLY A 143 2.53 14.39 10.95
C GLY A 143 1.75 13.83 9.76
N ALA A 144 2.29 12.88 9.00
CA ALA A 144 1.47 12.12 8.05
C ALA A 144 0.33 11.42 8.78
N TYR A 145 -0.89 11.49 8.23
CA TYR A 145 -2.06 10.81 8.79
C TYR A 145 -1.98 9.28 8.66
N GLY A 146 -1.15 8.81 7.74
CA GLY A 146 -0.77 7.42 7.57
C GLY A 146 0.41 7.32 6.61
N ALA A 147 1.16 6.23 6.67
CA ALA A 147 2.29 5.99 5.79
C ALA A 147 2.47 4.48 5.54
N GLY A 148 3.12 4.14 4.44
CA GLY A 148 3.30 2.75 4.02
C GLY A 148 4.29 2.61 2.88
N GLN A 149 4.32 1.43 2.27
CA GLN A 149 5.21 1.09 1.18
C GLN A 149 4.41 0.74 -0.07
N SER A 150 4.89 1.16 -1.23
CA SER A 150 4.30 0.69 -2.48
C SER A 150 4.84 -0.70 -2.80
N SER A 151 3.98 -1.71 -2.78
CA SER A 151 4.33 -3.09 -3.18
C SER A 151 5.55 -3.62 -2.41
N TRP A 152 6.47 -4.30 -3.09
CA TRP A 152 7.74 -4.80 -2.55
C TRP A 152 8.78 -3.70 -2.30
N GLY A 153 8.41 -2.42 -2.37
CA GLY A 153 9.33 -1.32 -2.18
C GLY A 153 10.28 -1.10 -3.38
N PRO A 154 11.26 -0.21 -3.23
CA PRO A 154 11.63 0.48 -2.00
C PRO A 154 10.85 1.78 -1.76
N THR A 155 9.98 2.17 -2.69
CA THR A 155 9.19 3.40 -2.60
C THR A 155 8.22 3.38 -1.42
N VAL A 156 8.26 4.44 -0.62
CA VAL A 156 7.35 4.68 0.50
C VAL A 156 6.51 5.92 0.26
N TYR A 157 5.39 6.02 0.96
CA TYR A 157 4.47 7.14 0.84
C TYR A 157 3.88 7.56 2.19
N GLY A 158 3.57 8.85 2.32
CA GLY A 158 2.88 9.45 3.47
C GLY A 158 1.66 10.24 3.02
N LEU A 159 0.52 10.01 3.67
CA LEU A 159 -0.76 10.67 3.42
C LEU A 159 -0.88 11.96 4.23
N VAL A 160 -1.19 13.06 3.55
CA VAL A 160 -1.35 14.41 4.12
C VAL A 160 -2.56 15.12 3.53
N ARG A 161 -2.95 16.25 4.12
CA ARG A 161 -4.03 17.10 3.61
C ARG A 161 -3.49 18.41 3.04
N GLY A 162 -3.75 18.64 1.76
CA GLY A 162 -3.42 19.88 1.07
C GLY A 162 -1.92 20.05 0.76
N GLU A 163 -1.63 21.02 -0.11
CA GLU A 163 -0.28 21.26 -0.63
C GLU A 163 0.71 21.72 0.45
N GLU A 164 0.25 22.51 1.43
CA GLU A 164 1.10 23.02 2.52
C GLU A 164 1.71 21.87 3.36
N GLN A 165 0.87 20.92 3.81
CA GLN A 165 1.37 19.76 4.56
C GLN A 165 2.23 18.86 3.68
N ALA A 166 1.88 18.72 2.39
CA ALA A 166 2.67 17.94 1.46
C ALA A 166 4.07 18.53 1.26
N GLN A 167 4.18 19.85 1.10
CA GLN A 167 5.46 20.52 0.98
C GLN A 167 6.27 20.41 2.28
N SER A 168 5.66 20.66 3.44
CA SER A 168 6.33 20.55 4.74
C SER A 168 6.88 19.14 4.99
N LEU A 169 6.07 18.10 4.73
CA LEU A 169 6.50 16.71 4.87
C LEU A 169 7.60 16.35 3.85
N ALA A 170 7.47 16.79 2.59
CA ALA A 170 8.48 16.54 1.56
C ALA A 170 9.84 17.18 1.89
N GLU A 171 9.84 18.39 2.42
CA GLU A 171 11.06 19.07 2.89
C GLU A 171 11.70 18.34 4.06
N ALA A 172 10.91 17.96 5.07
CA ALA A 172 11.39 17.19 6.21
C ALA A 172 12.01 15.85 5.77
N VAL A 173 11.33 15.10 4.89
CA VAL A 173 11.81 13.83 4.35
C VAL A 173 13.10 14.02 3.55
N ARG A 174 13.19 15.07 2.72
CA ARG A 174 14.41 15.38 1.96
C ARG A 174 15.60 15.63 2.91
N SER A 175 15.42 16.48 3.93
CA SER A 175 16.46 16.76 4.91
C SER A 175 16.87 15.52 5.71
N PHE A 176 15.92 14.65 6.05
CA PHE A 176 16.21 13.39 6.76
C PHE A 176 17.08 12.45 5.91
N VAL A 177 16.79 12.32 4.62
CA VAL A 177 17.57 11.50 3.70
C VAL A 177 18.96 12.11 3.45
N GLU A 178 19.08 13.43 3.35
CA GLU A 178 20.39 14.08 3.19
C GLU A 178 21.27 14.01 4.45
N GLY A 179 20.65 13.97 5.64
CA GLY A 179 21.34 14.00 6.93
C GLY A 179 21.76 12.64 7.52
N LYS A 180 21.16 11.52 7.10
CA LYS A 180 21.38 10.19 7.71
C LYS A 180 22.08 9.16 6.82
N TRP A 181 22.43 9.50 5.58
CA TRP A 181 23.08 8.61 4.62
C TRP A 181 24.51 9.07 4.23
N LYS A 182 25.11 9.96 5.03
CA LYS A 182 26.56 10.17 5.09
C LYS A 182 27.14 9.27 6.18
#